data_AF-A0A2I0R5I1-F1
#
_entry.id   AF-A0A2I0R5I1-F1
#
_cell.length_a   1.000
_cell.length_b   1.000
_cell.length_c   1.000
_cell.angle_alpha   90.00
_cell.angle_beta   90.00
_cell.angle_gamma   90.00
#
_symmetry.space_group_name_H-M   'P 1'
#
loop_
_entity.id
_entity.type
_entity.pdbx_description
1 polymer ?
#
loop_
_entity_poly.entity_id
_entity_poly.type
_entity_poly.pdbx_seq_one_letter_code
_entity_poly.pdbx_strand_id
1 'polypeptide(L)'
;MGKKIIFLVLFLGHTVVYAQKLENNLKKHIKILASDSLQGRLTGTIGEEMASEYIQNQFKELNLSPLPNFNFIHNFSFTYNLNPHSNPTNTDTITGKNVVAFLDNGATNTFVIGGHYDHLGHNEYKLSRDTNSTGLIHNGADDNASGVSMVLELARNYSQNNTIEPVNFIFACFSGEELGLMGSKEISKIIKQKYPNTSLMVNFDMVGRMDSSNNLSIGGVGTSPSFASVLNKNKPKDMNTKLDSSGVGPSDHSSFYYQDIPVLFFFTGLHSDYHKPTDDTEKSI
;
A
#
# COMPACT_ATOMS: atom_id res chain seq x y z
N MET A 1 16.03 5.22 49.38
CA MET A 1 16.42 5.66 48.02
C MET A 1 16.84 4.43 47.24
N GLY A 2 16.02 3.87 46.33
CA GLY A 2 16.42 2.62 45.64
C GLY A 2 15.35 1.72 44.96
N LYS A 3 14.21 2.23 44.49
CA LYS A 3 13.22 1.39 43.76
C LYS A 3 12.68 1.97 42.44
N LYS A 4 13.25 3.06 41.90
CA LYS A 4 12.75 3.70 40.66
C LYS A 4 13.53 3.36 39.37
N ILE A 5 14.62 2.59 39.44
CA ILE A 5 15.49 2.32 38.27
C ILE A 5 15.08 1.06 37.48
N ILE A 6 14.31 0.13 38.06
CA ILE A 6 13.95 -1.14 37.39
C ILE A 6 12.80 -0.98 36.38
N PHE A 7 11.92 0.02 36.53
CA PHE A 7 10.79 0.24 35.60
C PHE A 7 11.19 0.89 34.27
N LEU A 8 12.26 1.70 34.25
CA LEU A 8 12.69 2.40 33.03
C LEU A 8 13.37 1.45 32.03
N VAL A 9 14.13 0.46 32.53
CA VAL A 9 14.82 -0.55 31.70
C VAL A 9 13.84 -1.51 31.02
N LEU A 10 12.75 -1.88 31.70
CA LEU A 10 11.71 -2.76 31.14
C LEU A 10 10.89 -2.06 30.04
N PHE A 11 10.61 -0.75 30.18
CA PHE A 11 9.85 0.01 29.19
C PHE A 11 10.67 0.29 27.92
N LEU A 12 11.96 0.64 28.07
CA LEU A 12 12.90 0.78 26.94
C LEU A 12 13.15 -0.56 26.23
N GLY A 13 13.19 -1.68 26.96
CA GLY A 13 13.31 -3.01 26.37
C GLY A 13 12.10 -3.39 25.51
N HIS A 14 10.87 -3.10 25.97
CA HIS A 14 9.66 -3.41 25.22
C HIS A 14 9.52 -2.63 23.91
N THR A 15 9.85 -1.33 23.91
CA THR A 15 9.78 -0.51 22.69
C THR A 15 10.82 -0.92 21.65
N VAL A 16 12.04 -1.26 22.08
CA VAL A 16 13.11 -1.74 21.19
C VAL A 16 12.77 -3.11 20.59
N VAL A 17 12.24 -4.05 21.39
CA VAL A 17 11.81 -5.37 20.87
C VAL A 17 10.66 -5.23 19.87
N TYR A 18 9.70 -4.33 20.13
CA TYR A 18 8.60 -4.07 19.20
C TYR A 18 9.08 -3.47 17.88
N ALA A 19 9.98 -2.48 17.95
CA ALA A 19 10.59 -1.86 16.77
C ALA A 19 11.39 -2.88 15.94
N GLN A 20 12.20 -3.73 16.59
CA GLN A 20 12.96 -4.77 15.88
C GLN A 20 12.05 -5.80 15.21
N LYS A 21 10.96 -6.19 15.87
CA LYS A 21 9.97 -7.11 15.31
C LYS A 21 9.27 -6.48 14.10
N LEU A 22 8.88 -5.21 14.19
CA LEU A 22 8.29 -4.45 13.09
C LEU A 22 9.25 -4.38 11.90
N GLU A 23 10.50 -3.98 12.12
CA GLU A 23 11.52 -3.90 11.06
C GLU A 23 11.72 -5.26 10.37
N ASN A 24 11.87 -6.33 11.15
CA ASN A 24 12.06 -7.67 10.61
C ASN A 24 10.85 -8.14 9.78
N ASN A 25 9.63 -7.82 10.23
CA ASN A 25 8.42 -8.15 9.49
C ASN A 25 8.30 -7.37 8.18
N LEU A 26 8.53 -6.05 8.21
CA LEU A 26 8.54 -5.21 7.00
C LEU A 26 9.51 -5.78 5.96
N LYS A 27 10.75 -6.05 6.37
CA LYS A 27 11.79 -6.65 5.52
C LYS A 27 11.38 -8.03 5.00
N LYS A 28 10.73 -8.85 5.82
CA LYS A 28 10.21 -10.16 5.40
C LYS A 28 9.14 -10.01 4.31
N HIS A 29 8.18 -9.11 4.48
CA HIS A 29 7.13 -8.90 3.49
C HIS A 29 7.69 -8.40 2.17
N ILE A 30 8.60 -7.42 2.20
CA ILE A 30 9.27 -6.89 1.00
C ILE A 30 10.03 -8.02 0.29
N LYS A 31 10.82 -8.83 1.02
CA LYS A 31 11.59 -9.94 0.42
C LYS A 31 10.72 -10.96 -0.29
N ILE A 32 9.55 -11.28 0.26
CA ILE A 32 8.65 -12.26 -0.35
C ILE A 32 7.98 -11.64 -1.57
N LEU A 33 7.38 -10.46 -1.41
CA LEU A 33 6.62 -9.77 -2.45
C LEU A 33 7.51 -9.42 -3.64
N ALA A 34 8.73 -8.95 -3.41
CA ALA A 34 9.70 -8.60 -4.44
C ALA A 34 10.65 -9.75 -4.81
N SER A 35 10.23 -11.01 -4.63
CA SER A 35 11.03 -12.16 -5.08
C SER A 35 10.78 -12.49 -6.55
N ASP A 36 11.83 -12.95 -7.24
CA ASP A 36 11.73 -13.47 -8.62
C ASP A 36 10.64 -14.53 -8.80
N SER A 37 10.31 -15.27 -7.73
CA SER A 37 9.26 -16.30 -7.76
C SER A 37 7.86 -15.73 -8.03
N LEU A 38 7.65 -14.45 -7.75
CA LEU A 38 6.41 -13.72 -8.03
C LEU A 38 6.43 -12.98 -9.37
N GLN A 39 7.50 -13.13 -10.17
CA GLN A 39 7.56 -12.71 -11.57
C GLN A 39 7.11 -11.25 -11.81
N GLY A 40 7.45 -10.35 -10.88
CA GLY A 40 7.10 -8.93 -10.96
C GLY A 40 5.60 -8.61 -10.85
N ARG A 41 4.77 -9.55 -10.38
CA ARG A 41 3.39 -9.34 -9.93
C ARG A 41 2.48 -8.60 -10.93
N LEU A 42 2.70 -8.80 -12.24
CA LEU A 42 1.86 -8.14 -13.24
C LEU A 42 0.41 -8.59 -13.10
N THR A 43 -0.49 -7.61 -13.13
CA THR A 43 -1.94 -7.84 -13.06
C THR A 43 -2.41 -8.88 -14.08
N GLY A 44 -3.21 -9.86 -13.64
CA GLY A 44 -3.73 -10.97 -14.44
C GLY A 44 -2.76 -12.14 -14.67
N THR A 45 -1.57 -12.14 -14.05
CA THR A 45 -0.58 -13.20 -14.21
C THR A 45 -0.52 -14.15 -13.01
N ILE A 46 0.22 -15.26 -13.15
CA ILE A 46 0.50 -16.19 -12.04
C ILE A 46 1.28 -15.50 -10.91
N GLY A 47 2.11 -14.50 -11.22
CA GLY A 47 2.82 -13.70 -10.23
C GLY A 47 1.87 -12.89 -9.35
N GLU A 48 0.83 -12.30 -9.95
CA GLU A 48 -0.25 -11.64 -9.21
C GLU A 48 -1.02 -12.65 -8.34
N GLU A 49 -1.38 -13.82 -8.89
CA GLU A 49 -2.08 -14.87 -8.13
C GLU A 49 -1.31 -15.21 -6.85
N MET A 50 -0.04 -15.57 -6.98
CA MET A 50 0.81 -15.96 -5.85
C MET A 50 0.98 -14.81 -4.84
N ALA A 51 1.11 -13.57 -5.30
CA ALA A 51 1.17 -12.40 -4.42
C ALA A 51 -0.15 -12.19 -3.67
N SER A 52 -1.28 -12.30 -4.37
CA SER A 52 -2.61 -12.18 -3.78
C SER A 52 -2.85 -13.27 -2.73
N GLU A 53 -2.37 -14.50 -2.98
CA GLU A 53 -2.42 -15.63 -2.07
C GLU A 53 -1.63 -15.37 -0.79
N TYR A 54 -0.42 -14.85 -0.93
CA TYR A 54 0.39 -14.45 0.20
C TYR A 54 -0.31 -13.39 1.06
N ILE A 55 -0.80 -12.30 0.45
CA ILE A 55 -1.46 -11.19 1.16
C ILE A 55 -2.73 -11.68 1.88
N GLN A 56 -3.60 -12.46 1.22
CA GLN A 56 -4.80 -12.98 1.87
C GLN A 56 -4.46 -13.89 3.06
N ASN A 57 -3.38 -14.66 2.97
CA ASN A 57 -2.98 -15.55 4.05
C ASN A 57 -2.47 -14.75 5.24
N GLN A 58 -1.76 -13.64 5.03
CA GLN A 58 -1.40 -12.72 6.10
C GLN A 58 -2.64 -12.14 6.77
N PHE A 59 -3.67 -11.73 6.03
CA PHE A 59 -4.92 -11.26 6.65
C PHE A 59 -5.68 -12.35 7.42
N LYS A 60 -5.69 -13.60 6.92
CA LYS A 60 -6.29 -14.75 7.61
C LYS A 60 -5.56 -15.09 8.90
N GLU A 61 -4.22 -15.06 8.91
CA GLU A 61 -3.40 -15.29 10.11
C GLU A 61 -3.68 -14.27 11.22
N LEU A 62 -4.13 -13.07 10.84
CA LEU A 62 -4.55 -12.02 11.77
C LEU A 62 -6.02 -12.13 12.22
N ASN A 63 -6.76 -13.16 11.76
CA ASN A 63 -8.20 -13.33 12.00
C ASN A 63 -9.05 -12.13 11.56
N LEU A 64 -8.61 -11.39 10.53
CA LEU A 64 -9.43 -10.35 9.93
C LEU A 64 -10.59 -10.98 9.15
N SER A 65 -11.67 -10.23 8.98
CA SER A 65 -12.81 -10.67 8.16
C SER A 65 -12.66 -10.18 6.73
N PRO A 66 -13.19 -10.89 5.71
CA PRO A 66 -13.36 -10.28 4.41
C PRO A 66 -14.49 -9.24 4.43
N LEU A 67 -14.56 -8.37 3.41
CA LEU A 67 -15.75 -7.55 3.19
C LEU A 67 -16.99 -8.42 2.87
N PRO A 68 -18.23 -7.96 3.12
CA PRO A 68 -19.44 -8.73 2.82
C PRO A 68 -19.52 -9.14 1.34
N ASN A 69 -19.71 -10.43 1.09
CA ASN A 69 -19.73 -11.10 -0.23
C ASN A 69 -18.34 -11.22 -0.91
N PHE A 70 -17.26 -10.99 -0.18
CA PHE A 70 -15.89 -11.24 -0.65
C PHE A 70 -15.30 -12.42 0.13
N ASN A 71 -14.33 -13.09 -0.48
CA ASN A 71 -13.47 -14.09 0.16
C ASN A 71 -12.03 -13.53 0.30
N PHE A 72 -11.93 -12.28 0.76
CA PHE A 72 -10.76 -11.39 0.67
C PHE A 72 -10.40 -10.93 -0.74
N ILE A 73 -10.87 -11.60 -1.79
CA ILE A 73 -10.58 -11.24 -3.17
C ILE A 73 -11.74 -10.49 -3.81
N HIS A 74 -11.45 -9.33 -4.41
CA HIS A 74 -12.31 -8.62 -5.34
C HIS A 74 -11.74 -8.78 -6.76
N ASN A 75 -12.40 -9.60 -7.57
CA ASN A 75 -12.05 -9.71 -8.98
C ASN A 75 -12.69 -8.56 -9.78
N PHE A 76 -11.94 -8.00 -10.71
CA PHE A 76 -12.43 -7.03 -11.68
C PHE A 76 -11.78 -7.29 -13.03
N SER A 77 -12.42 -6.84 -14.11
CA SER A 77 -11.89 -7.02 -15.46
C SER A 77 -11.86 -5.70 -16.21
N PHE A 78 -10.82 -5.49 -17.00
CA PHE A 78 -10.63 -4.30 -17.82
C PHE A 78 -9.91 -4.64 -19.12
N THR A 79 -9.94 -3.72 -20.07
CA THR A 79 -9.13 -3.79 -21.28
C THR A 79 -8.04 -2.73 -21.19
N TYR A 80 -6.83 -3.07 -21.64
CA TYR A 80 -5.70 -2.15 -21.64
C TYR A 80 -5.21 -1.90 -23.06
N ASN A 81 -5.04 -0.62 -23.41
CA ASN A 81 -4.54 -0.23 -24.72
C ASN A 81 -3.13 0.36 -24.58
N LEU A 82 -2.14 -0.38 -25.08
CA LEU A 82 -0.73 0.04 -25.14
C LEU A 82 -0.52 1.40 -25.82
N ASN A 83 -1.34 1.73 -26.82
CA ASN A 83 -1.33 3.04 -27.44
C ASN A 83 -2.72 3.67 -27.33
N PRO A 84 -2.94 4.59 -26.36
CA PRO A 84 -4.26 5.16 -26.09
C PRO A 84 -4.81 6.00 -27.25
N HIS A 85 -3.99 6.32 -28.24
CA HIS A 85 -4.38 7.04 -29.45
C HIS A 85 -4.63 6.13 -30.66
N SER A 86 -4.42 4.83 -30.52
CA SER A 86 -4.69 3.83 -31.57
C SER A 86 -6.05 3.17 -31.39
N ASN A 87 -6.69 2.79 -32.49
CA ASN A 87 -7.84 1.89 -32.43
C ASN A 87 -7.38 0.57 -31.80
N PRO A 88 -8.09 0.05 -30.78
CA PRO A 88 -7.71 -1.21 -30.15
C PRO A 88 -7.71 -2.32 -31.21
N THR A 89 -6.55 -2.96 -31.42
CA THR A 89 -6.40 -4.04 -32.42
C THR A 89 -6.47 -5.44 -31.79
N ASN A 90 -6.25 -5.53 -30.47
CA ASN A 90 -6.51 -6.68 -29.60
C ASN A 90 -6.88 -6.13 -28.22
N THR A 91 -8.08 -6.43 -27.74
CA THR A 91 -8.51 -6.09 -26.37
C THR A 91 -8.60 -7.37 -25.57
N ASP A 92 -7.46 -7.97 -25.25
CA ASP A 92 -7.46 -9.05 -24.27
C ASP A 92 -7.99 -8.46 -22.96
N THR A 93 -9.02 -9.12 -22.40
CA THR A 93 -9.57 -8.75 -21.11
C THR A 93 -8.61 -9.24 -20.04
N ILE A 94 -8.09 -8.31 -19.26
CA ILE A 94 -7.25 -8.59 -18.10
C ILE A 94 -8.18 -8.68 -16.90
N THR A 95 -8.01 -9.72 -16.09
CA THR A 95 -8.72 -9.87 -14.81
C THR A 95 -7.73 -9.66 -13.67
N GLY A 96 -7.91 -8.60 -12.89
CA GLY A 96 -7.10 -8.28 -11.71
C GLY A 96 -7.82 -8.63 -10.41
N LYS A 97 -7.07 -8.63 -9.30
CA LYS A 97 -7.55 -9.08 -7.98
C LYS A 97 -7.19 -8.11 -6.85
N ASN A 98 -8.09 -7.25 -6.40
CA ASN A 98 -7.79 -6.55 -5.14
C ASN A 98 -7.88 -7.54 -3.96
N VAL A 99 -6.99 -7.41 -2.99
CA VAL A 99 -7.04 -8.17 -1.73
C VAL A 99 -7.46 -7.25 -0.61
N VAL A 100 -8.59 -7.53 0.04
CA VAL A 100 -9.23 -6.61 0.99
C VAL A 100 -9.68 -7.34 2.26
N ALA A 101 -9.32 -6.79 3.41
CA ALA A 101 -9.70 -7.28 4.73
C ALA A 101 -10.35 -6.19 5.58
N PHE A 102 -11.11 -6.60 6.58
CA PHE A 102 -11.91 -5.75 7.44
C PHE A 102 -11.66 -6.09 8.91
N LEU A 103 -11.43 -5.05 9.70
CA LEU A 103 -11.42 -5.08 11.16
C LEU A 103 -12.62 -4.28 11.65
N ASP A 104 -13.63 -4.99 12.16
CA ASP A 104 -14.82 -4.40 12.76
C ASP A 104 -14.58 -4.11 14.24
N ASN A 105 -14.53 -2.82 14.59
CA ASN A 105 -14.42 -2.36 15.96
C ASN A 105 -15.78 -1.91 16.53
N GLY A 106 -16.88 -2.12 15.79
CA GLY A 106 -18.21 -1.65 16.15
C GLY A 106 -18.37 -0.13 16.07
N ALA A 107 -17.50 0.55 15.32
CA ALA A 107 -17.49 2.00 15.20
C ALA A 107 -18.38 2.50 14.05
N THR A 108 -18.77 3.78 14.10
CA THR A 108 -19.56 4.43 13.05
C THR A 108 -18.74 4.72 11.79
N ASN A 109 -17.49 5.17 11.98
CA ASN A 109 -16.60 5.60 10.90
C ASN A 109 -15.67 4.46 10.49
N THR A 110 -15.29 4.45 9.21
CA THR A 110 -14.35 3.48 8.65
C THR A 110 -13.16 4.21 8.01
N PHE A 111 -11.95 3.72 8.27
CA PHE A 111 -10.74 4.18 7.59
C PHE A 111 -10.26 3.10 6.62
N VAL A 112 -9.77 3.51 5.45
CA VAL A 112 -9.11 2.64 4.49
C VAL A 112 -7.59 2.84 4.61
N ILE A 113 -6.83 1.75 4.66
CA ILE A 113 -5.37 1.75 4.59
C ILE A 113 -5.00 0.90 3.38
N GLY A 114 -4.24 1.46 2.43
CA GLY A 114 -3.92 0.72 1.22
C GLY A 114 -2.61 1.08 0.53
N GLY A 115 -2.34 0.31 -0.51
CA GLY A 115 -1.21 0.43 -1.45
C GLY A 115 -1.34 -0.64 -2.52
N HIS A 116 -0.89 -0.39 -3.73
CA HIS A 116 -0.94 -1.42 -4.79
C HIS A 116 0.13 -2.49 -4.57
N TYR A 117 -0.17 -3.69 -5.03
CA TYR A 117 0.75 -4.82 -4.96
C TYR A 117 1.16 -5.33 -6.33
N ASP A 118 0.53 -4.90 -7.42
CA ASP A 118 1.00 -5.20 -8.77
C ASP A 118 2.27 -4.42 -9.10
N HIS A 119 3.03 -4.94 -10.06
CA HIS A 119 4.15 -4.22 -10.68
C HIS A 119 4.30 -4.65 -12.15
N LEU A 120 5.44 -4.36 -12.78
CA LEU A 120 5.57 -4.38 -14.24
C LEU A 120 5.83 -5.76 -14.89
N GLY A 121 5.89 -6.84 -14.11
CA GLY A 121 6.15 -8.19 -14.65
C GLY A 121 7.48 -8.31 -15.38
N HIS A 122 7.43 -8.80 -16.62
CA HIS A 122 8.56 -8.87 -17.56
C HIS A 122 8.60 -7.70 -18.55
N ASN A 123 7.93 -6.58 -18.21
CA ASN A 123 7.77 -5.39 -19.05
C ASN A 123 6.90 -5.60 -20.30
N GLU A 124 5.85 -6.42 -20.19
CA GLU A 124 4.90 -6.77 -21.24
C GLU A 124 4.22 -5.53 -21.83
N TYR A 125 3.96 -4.54 -20.98
CA TYR A 125 3.28 -3.29 -21.36
C TYR A 125 4.23 -2.11 -21.65
N LYS A 126 5.54 -2.34 -21.70
CA LYS A 126 6.56 -1.31 -22.01
C LYS A 126 6.52 -0.08 -21.08
N LEU A 127 6.24 -0.31 -19.81
CA LEU A 127 6.16 0.72 -18.76
C LEU A 127 7.49 0.93 -18.02
N SER A 128 8.50 0.08 -18.30
CA SER A 128 9.84 0.20 -17.71
C SER A 128 10.57 1.47 -18.15
N ARG A 129 11.35 2.03 -17.23
CA ARG A 129 12.28 3.15 -17.47
C ARG A 129 13.67 2.70 -17.93
N ASP A 130 13.90 1.39 -18.02
CA ASP A 130 15.07 0.83 -18.70
C ASP A 130 14.66 0.31 -20.08
N THR A 131 15.22 0.92 -21.13
CA THR A 131 14.88 0.61 -22.53
C THR A 131 15.32 -0.79 -22.98
N ASN A 132 16.22 -1.44 -22.24
CA ASN A 132 16.78 -2.76 -22.57
C ASN A 132 16.29 -3.86 -21.61
N SER A 133 15.15 -3.65 -20.95
CA SER A 133 14.63 -4.52 -19.89
C SER A 133 13.57 -5.53 -20.33
N THR A 134 13.24 -5.61 -21.61
CA THR A 134 12.25 -6.56 -22.13
C THR A 134 12.60 -7.99 -21.71
N GLY A 135 11.67 -8.67 -21.03
CA GLY A 135 11.87 -10.03 -20.54
C GLY A 135 12.54 -10.13 -19.16
N LEU A 136 13.08 -9.03 -18.62
CA LEU A 136 13.64 -9.00 -17.26
C LEU A 136 12.54 -8.81 -16.23
N ILE A 137 12.69 -9.46 -15.07
CA ILE A 137 11.73 -9.36 -13.96
C ILE A 137 11.86 -7.98 -13.31
N HIS A 138 10.73 -7.32 -13.11
CA HIS A 138 10.62 -6.08 -12.36
C HIS A 138 10.08 -6.41 -10.97
N ASN A 139 10.98 -6.58 -10.00
CA ASN A 139 10.60 -7.04 -8.67
C ASN A 139 9.88 -6.00 -7.83
N GLY A 140 10.10 -4.69 -8.03
CA GLY A 140 9.28 -3.66 -7.39
C GLY A 140 9.35 -3.70 -5.87
N ALA A 141 10.56 -3.65 -5.33
CA ALA A 141 10.79 -3.73 -3.89
C ALA A 141 10.35 -2.46 -3.16
N ASP A 142 10.73 -1.29 -3.68
CA ASP A 142 10.14 -0.05 -3.20
C ASP A 142 8.75 0.17 -3.83
N ASP A 143 8.59 -0.18 -5.11
CA ASP A 143 7.39 0.04 -5.92
C ASP A 143 6.63 -1.26 -6.28
N ASN A 144 5.67 -1.73 -5.51
CA ASN A 144 5.24 -1.19 -4.23
C ASN A 144 5.12 -2.25 -3.13
N ALA A 145 6.05 -3.20 -3.11
CA ALA A 145 6.16 -4.16 -2.01
C ALA A 145 6.35 -3.45 -0.65
N SER A 146 6.99 -2.28 -0.64
CA SER A 146 7.15 -1.44 0.56
C SER A 146 5.82 -0.93 1.12
N GLY A 147 4.92 -0.40 0.29
CA GLY A 147 3.60 0.06 0.70
C GLY A 147 2.72 -1.08 1.20
N VAL A 148 2.72 -2.21 0.49
CA VAL A 148 2.00 -3.42 0.94
C VAL A 148 2.52 -3.91 2.30
N SER A 149 3.84 -3.86 2.53
CA SER A 149 4.40 -4.22 3.84
C SER A 149 3.88 -3.33 4.97
N MET A 150 3.69 -2.04 4.71
CA MET A 150 3.08 -1.11 5.66
C MET A 150 1.60 -1.42 5.91
N VAL A 151 0.83 -1.76 4.87
CA VAL A 151 -0.58 -2.19 5.02
C VAL A 151 -0.66 -3.44 5.92
N LEU A 152 0.16 -4.45 5.66
CA LEU A 152 0.18 -5.70 6.43
C LEU A 152 0.58 -5.49 7.90
N GLU A 153 1.60 -4.67 8.15
CA GLU A 153 2.05 -4.42 9.52
C GLU A 153 1.12 -3.48 10.30
N LEU A 154 0.45 -2.53 9.65
CA LEU A 154 -0.63 -1.77 10.27
C LEU A 154 -1.84 -2.66 10.56
N ALA A 155 -2.18 -3.59 9.67
CA ALA A 155 -3.21 -4.59 9.91
C ALA A 155 -2.88 -5.45 11.13
N ARG A 156 -1.64 -5.94 11.23
CA ARG A 156 -1.16 -6.68 12.41
C ARG A 156 -1.23 -5.83 13.67
N ASN A 157 -0.78 -4.57 13.60
CA ASN A 157 -0.76 -3.67 14.74
C ASN A 157 -2.19 -3.42 15.27
N TYR A 158 -3.11 -2.95 14.43
CA TYR A 158 -4.46 -2.60 14.87
C TYR A 158 -5.32 -3.82 15.26
N SER A 159 -5.06 -5.00 14.69
CA SER A 159 -5.80 -6.23 15.06
C SER A 159 -5.28 -6.92 16.33
N GLN A 160 -4.03 -6.66 16.73
CA GLN A 160 -3.38 -7.36 17.84
C GLN A 160 -2.89 -6.43 18.96
N ASN A 161 -3.13 -5.12 18.85
CA ASN A 161 -2.84 -4.20 19.94
C ASN A 161 -3.79 -4.43 21.13
N ASN A 162 -3.50 -3.77 22.25
CA ASN A 162 -4.34 -3.85 23.45
C ASN A 162 -5.43 -2.77 23.48
N THR A 163 -5.80 -2.18 22.34
CA THR A 163 -6.68 -1.00 22.28
C THR A 163 -7.60 -1.06 21.07
N ILE A 164 -8.91 -1.06 21.32
CA ILE A 164 -9.90 -0.97 20.25
C ILE A 164 -10.01 0.49 19.83
N GLU A 165 -9.62 0.79 18.60
CA GLU A 165 -9.72 2.13 18.06
C GLU A 165 -11.19 2.50 17.78
N PRO A 166 -11.58 3.78 17.94
CA PRO A 166 -12.96 4.23 17.72
C PRO A 166 -13.33 4.36 16.23
N VAL A 167 -12.75 3.52 15.37
CA VAL A 167 -12.95 3.44 13.92
C VAL A 167 -12.81 1.98 13.47
N ASN A 168 -13.54 1.61 12.43
CA ASN A 168 -13.30 0.33 11.73
C ASN A 168 -12.18 0.53 10.70
N PHE A 169 -11.53 -0.55 10.29
CA PHE A 169 -10.48 -0.50 9.28
C PHE A 169 -10.78 -1.42 8.10
N ILE A 170 -10.58 -0.90 6.89
CA ILE A 170 -10.45 -1.69 5.67
C ILE A 170 -8.97 -1.63 5.27
N PHE A 171 -8.32 -2.79 5.19
CA PHE A 171 -6.97 -2.94 4.65
C PHE A 171 -7.08 -3.43 3.22
N ALA A 172 -6.53 -2.69 2.25
CA ALA A 172 -6.72 -2.97 0.83
C ALA A 172 -5.39 -2.93 0.06
N CYS A 173 -5.05 -4.05 -0.58
CA CYS A 173 -3.95 -4.15 -1.53
C CYS A 173 -4.51 -4.16 -2.95
N PHE A 174 -4.16 -3.15 -3.75
CA PHE A 174 -4.77 -2.92 -5.07
C PHE A 174 -3.99 -3.61 -6.19
N SER A 175 -4.71 -4.03 -7.22
CA SER A 175 -4.16 -4.56 -8.47
C SER A 175 -4.44 -3.57 -9.62
N GLY A 176 -3.62 -3.61 -10.66
CA GLY A 176 -3.75 -2.79 -11.87
C GLY A 176 -3.48 -1.30 -11.65
N GLU A 177 -2.71 -0.92 -10.64
CA GLU A 177 -2.29 0.47 -10.42
C GLU A 177 -1.46 0.96 -11.60
N GLU A 178 -0.46 0.17 -11.98
CA GLU A 178 0.53 0.46 -13.03
C GLU A 178 -0.12 0.56 -14.41
N LEU A 179 -1.29 -0.06 -14.55
CA LEU A 179 -2.12 -0.06 -15.75
C LEU A 179 -3.17 1.06 -15.74
N GLY A 180 -3.10 1.97 -14.76
CA GLY A 180 -3.93 3.17 -14.67
C GLY A 180 -4.99 3.10 -13.56
N LEU A 181 -4.61 2.67 -12.36
CA LEU A 181 -5.44 2.67 -11.14
C LEU A 181 -6.67 1.76 -11.23
N MET A 182 -6.60 0.68 -12.00
CA MET A 182 -7.79 -0.11 -12.39
C MET A 182 -8.49 -0.72 -11.17
N GLY A 183 -7.75 -1.34 -10.27
CA GLY A 183 -8.33 -1.98 -9.09
C GLY A 183 -8.86 -0.98 -8.07
N SER A 184 -8.13 0.11 -7.79
CA SER A 184 -8.60 1.13 -6.84
C SER A 184 -9.83 1.88 -7.35
N LYS A 185 -9.92 2.16 -8.67
CA LYS A 185 -11.10 2.77 -9.30
C LYS A 185 -12.38 1.95 -9.09
N GLU A 186 -12.29 0.63 -9.16
CA GLU A 186 -13.44 -0.24 -9.01
C GLU A 186 -13.83 -0.42 -7.53
N ILE A 187 -12.86 -0.73 -6.66
CA ILE A 187 -13.16 -1.01 -5.25
C ILE A 187 -13.56 0.25 -4.47
N SER A 188 -13.07 1.43 -4.81
CA SER A 188 -13.41 2.67 -4.08
C SER A 188 -14.90 2.98 -4.16
N LYS A 189 -15.54 2.76 -5.32
CA LYS A 189 -16.98 2.90 -5.52
C LYS A 189 -17.77 1.94 -4.63
N ILE A 190 -17.34 0.68 -4.57
CA ILE A 190 -17.96 -0.37 -3.74
C ILE A 190 -17.82 -0.03 -2.26
N ILE A 191 -16.63 0.40 -1.82
CA ILE A 191 -16.37 0.80 -0.44
C ILE A 191 -17.26 2.00 -0.08
N LYS A 192 -17.31 3.05 -0.91
CA LYS A 192 -18.18 4.21 -0.66
C LYS A 192 -19.66 3.82 -0.54
N GLN A 193 -20.12 2.90 -1.38
CA GLN A 193 -21.51 2.43 -1.36
C GLN A 193 -21.83 1.61 -0.10
N LYS A 194 -20.97 0.66 0.28
CA LYS A 194 -21.21 -0.25 1.42
C LYS A 194 -20.87 0.37 2.77
N TYR A 195 -19.90 1.28 2.79
CA TYR A 195 -19.38 1.96 3.97
C TYR A 195 -19.46 3.47 3.76
N PRO A 196 -20.67 4.06 3.74
CA PRO A 196 -20.85 5.48 3.42
C PRO A 196 -20.14 6.44 4.39
N ASN A 197 -19.89 5.99 5.62
CA ASN A 197 -19.10 6.69 6.65
C ASN A 197 -17.59 6.40 6.54
N THR A 198 -17.09 6.04 5.37
CA THR A 198 -15.65 6.00 5.11
C THR A 198 -15.12 7.42 5.11
N SER A 199 -14.32 7.76 6.13
CA SER A 199 -13.96 9.15 6.45
C SER A 199 -12.48 9.47 6.21
N LEU A 200 -11.67 8.48 5.84
CA LEU A 200 -10.26 8.64 5.51
C LEU A 200 -9.80 7.44 4.66
N MET A 201 -8.98 7.71 3.65
CA MET A 201 -8.11 6.71 3.03
C MET A 201 -6.65 7.15 3.13
N VAL A 202 -5.79 6.25 3.62
CA VAL A 202 -4.34 6.43 3.67
C VAL A 202 -3.71 5.49 2.67
N ASN A 203 -2.94 6.05 1.73
CA ASN A 203 -2.22 5.30 0.71
C ASN A 203 -0.71 5.34 0.97
N PHE A 204 -0.06 4.19 0.83
CA PHE A 204 1.38 4.03 0.87
C PHE A 204 1.88 3.56 -0.49
N ASP A 205 2.83 4.31 -1.05
CA ASP A 205 3.48 3.99 -2.31
C ASP A 205 4.92 4.42 -2.24
N MET A 206 5.85 3.51 -2.54
CA MET A 206 7.29 3.75 -2.43
C MET A 206 7.66 4.42 -1.10
N VAL A 207 7.62 3.63 -0.02
CA VAL A 207 7.88 4.06 1.37
C VAL A 207 9.01 3.27 2.04
N GLY A 208 9.72 2.45 1.28
CA GLY A 208 10.86 1.66 1.73
C GLY A 208 12.21 2.36 1.56
N ARG A 209 12.31 3.34 0.66
CA ARG A 209 13.58 4.00 0.35
C ARG A 209 13.56 5.52 0.57
N MET A 210 14.11 5.91 1.72
CA MET A 210 14.30 7.32 2.07
C MET A 210 15.49 7.95 1.35
N ASP A 211 15.38 9.22 0.93
CA ASP A 211 16.51 9.97 0.39
C ASP A 211 17.51 10.42 1.48
N SER A 212 18.68 10.91 1.08
CA SER A 212 19.72 11.38 2.01
C SER A 212 19.31 12.58 2.87
N SER A 213 18.21 13.24 2.50
CA SER A 213 17.64 14.40 3.18
C SER A 213 16.48 14.01 4.09
N ASN A 214 16.19 12.71 4.25
CA ASN A 214 15.06 12.18 5.01
C ASN A 214 13.71 12.81 4.64
N ASN A 215 13.46 13.03 3.34
CA ASN A 215 12.22 13.62 2.87
C ASN A 215 11.08 12.60 2.76
N LEU A 216 9.98 12.89 3.45
CA LEU A 216 8.70 12.23 3.30
C LEU A 216 7.71 13.21 2.66
N SER A 217 7.20 12.87 1.47
CA SER A 217 6.11 13.60 0.84
C SER A 217 4.77 13.07 1.34
N ILE A 218 3.86 13.99 1.67
CA ILE A 218 2.49 13.67 2.09
C ILE A 218 1.53 14.48 1.23
N GLY A 219 0.86 13.82 0.28
CA GLY A 219 -0.20 14.39 -0.55
C GLY A 219 -1.58 14.31 0.12
N GLY A 220 -2.58 14.98 -0.46
CA GLY A 220 -3.96 14.94 0.01
C GLY A 220 -4.27 15.81 1.22
N VAL A 221 -3.30 16.58 1.73
CA VAL A 221 -3.45 17.33 2.99
C VAL A 221 -4.59 18.34 2.94
N GLY A 222 -4.90 18.89 1.76
CA GLY A 222 -5.98 19.85 1.55
C GLY A 222 -7.38 19.23 1.51
N THR A 223 -7.50 17.90 1.52
CA THR A 223 -8.79 17.19 1.43
C THR A 223 -9.53 17.13 2.78
N SER A 224 -8.90 17.59 3.86
CA SER A 224 -9.54 17.77 5.16
C SER A 224 -8.96 18.98 5.90
N PRO A 225 -9.78 19.82 6.55
CA PRO A 225 -9.30 20.98 7.31
C PRO A 225 -8.42 20.60 8.51
N SER A 226 -8.48 19.34 8.99
CA SER A 226 -7.72 18.90 10.16
C SER A 226 -6.33 18.36 9.84
N PHE A 227 -6.06 17.92 8.61
CA PHE A 227 -4.85 17.15 8.29
C PHE A 227 -3.57 17.94 8.51
N ALA A 228 -3.49 19.20 8.05
CA ALA A 228 -2.29 20.00 8.24
C ALA A 228 -1.90 20.14 9.73
N SER A 229 -2.90 20.37 10.60
CA SER A 229 -2.68 20.46 12.05
C SER A 229 -2.22 19.13 12.65
N VAL A 230 -2.88 18.03 12.28
CA VAL A 230 -2.53 16.68 12.75
C VAL A 230 -1.11 16.29 12.31
N LEU A 231 -0.76 16.52 11.05
CA LEU A 231 0.56 16.17 10.50
C LEU A 231 1.67 17.02 11.12
N ASN A 232 1.47 18.34 11.27
CA ASN A 232 2.46 19.21 11.91
C ASN A 232 2.69 18.84 13.38
N LYS A 233 1.62 18.47 14.10
CA LYS A 233 1.72 18.05 15.50
C LYS A 233 2.45 16.71 15.67
N ASN A 234 2.30 15.80 14.73
CA ASN A 234 2.86 14.45 14.78
C ASN A 234 4.09 14.25 13.88
N LYS A 235 4.68 15.35 13.38
CA LYS A 235 5.85 15.30 12.51
C LYS A 235 7.02 14.57 13.20
N PRO A 236 7.58 13.50 12.60
CA PRO A 236 8.77 12.84 13.12
C PRO A 236 9.94 13.83 13.19
N LYS A 237 10.73 13.76 14.27
CA LYS A 237 11.87 14.67 14.48
C LYS A 237 12.95 14.52 13.42
N ASP A 238 13.16 13.29 12.96
CA ASP A 238 14.28 12.92 12.09
C ASP A 238 13.89 12.88 10.59
N MET A 239 12.69 13.35 10.25
CA MET A 239 12.20 13.44 8.87
C MET A 239 11.81 14.85 8.48
N ASN A 240 12.09 15.21 7.24
CA ASN A 240 11.54 16.39 6.59
C ASN A 240 10.20 16.01 5.93
N THR A 241 9.16 16.80 6.14
CA THR A 241 7.83 16.54 5.58
C THR A 241 7.50 17.56 4.51
N LYS A 242 7.25 17.11 3.29
CA LYS A 242 6.75 17.93 2.19
C LYS A 242 5.25 17.70 2.05
N LEU A 243 4.46 18.68 2.44
CA LEU A 243 3.00 18.58 2.39
C LEU A 243 2.48 19.12 1.05
N ASP A 244 1.63 18.35 0.39
CA ASP A 244 0.90 18.76 -0.81
C ASP A 244 -0.61 18.71 -0.56
N SER A 245 -1.32 19.71 -1.08
CA SER A 245 -2.75 19.86 -0.82
C SER A 245 -3.63 19.03 -1.75
N SER A 246 -3.13 18.57 -2.90
CA SER A 246 -3.93 17.90 -3.93
C SER A 246 -4.40 16.53 -3.45
N GLY A 247 -5.70 16.26 -3.58
CA GLY A 247 -6.26 14.91 -3.44
C GLY A 247 -6.03 14.00 -4.64
N VAL A 248 -5.49 14.56 -5.73
CA VAL A 248 -5.17 13.85 -6.97
C VAL A 248 -3.66 13.77 -7.14
N GLY A 249 -3.17 12.58 -7.42
CA GLY A 249 -1.78 12.26 -7.67
C GLY A 249 -1.62 10.95 -8.46
N PRO A 250 -0.38 10.51 -8.67
CA PRO A 250 -0.07 9.37 -9.54
C PRO A 250 -0.20 8.03 -8.80
N SER A 251 -1.20 7.85 -7.93
CA SER A 251 -1.39 6.62 -7.16
C SER A 251 -2.83 6.46 -6.68
N ASP A 252 -3.15 5.34 -6.04
CA ASP A 252 -4.52 4.85 -5.76
C ASP A 252 -5.40 5.78 -4.91
N HIS A 253 -4.80 6.64 -4.08
CA HIS A 253 -5.55 7.63 -3.30
C HIS A 253 -6.47 8.50 -4.18
N SER A 254 -6.07 8.81 -5.42
CA SER A 254 -6.89 9.54 -6.38
C SER A 254 -8.26 8.89 -6.59
N SER A 255 -8.30 7.57 -6.67
CA SER A 255 -9.54 6.79 -6.85
C SER A 255 -10.53 6.97 -5.71
N PHE A 256 -10.05 7.19 -4.48
CA PHE A 256 -10.87 7.44 -3.29
C PHE A 256 -11.25 8.91 -3.15
N TYR A 257 -10.35 9.83 -3.51
CA TYR A 257 -10.67 11.25 -3.56
C TYR A 257 -11.86 11.54 -4.51
N TYR A 258 -11.92 10.87 -5.67
CA TYR A 258 -13.04 10.95 -6.59
C TYR A 258 -14.37 10.37 -6.06
N GLN A 259 -14.36 9.70 -4.90
CA GLN A 259 -15.56 9.22 -4.20
C GLN A 259 -15.92 10.11 -2.99
N ASP A 260 -15.39 11.34 -2.95
CA ASP A 260 -15.56 12.29 -1.84
C ASP A 260 -15.09 11.72 -0.49
N ILE A 261 -13.96 11.01 -0.50
CA ILE A 261 -13.28 10.51 0.70
C ILE A 261 -12.00 11.34 0.90
N PRO A 262 -11.77 11.91 2.09
CA PRO A 262 -10.50 12.56 2.40
C PRO A 262 -9.33 11.58 2.31
N VAL A 263 -8.21 12.01 1.74
CA VAL A 263 -7.07 11.14 1.46
C VAL A 263 -5.75 11.68 2.01
N LEU A 264 -4.85 10.77 2.36
CA LEU A 264 -3.44 11.06 2.58
C LEU A 264 -2.60 10.10 1.75
N PHE A 265 -1.57 10.63 1.10
CA PHE A 265 -0.67 9.86 0.24
C PHE A 265 0.77 9.97 0.73
N PHE A 266 1.34 8.88 1.24
CA PHE A 266 2.71 8.81 1.75
C PHE A 266 3.66 8.26 0.69
N PHE A 267 4.74 9.00 0.42
CA PHE A 267 5.69 8.73 -0.66
C PHE A 267 7.09 9.26 -0.31
N THR A 268 8.14 8.45 -0.43
CA THR A 268 9.53 8.88 -0.14
C THR A 268 10.28 9.46 -1.34
N GLY A 269 9.64 9.50 -2.51
CA GLY A 269 10.22 10.11 -3.71
C GLY A 269 10.71 9.09 -4.73
N LEU A 270 10.89 9.56 -5.97
CA LEU A 270 11.47 8.73 -7.03
C LEU A 270 12.97 8.54 -6.83
N HIS A 271 13.48 7.39 -7.27
CA HIS A 271 14.91 7.07 -7.29
C HIS A 271 15.35 6.51 -8.64
N SER A 272 16.67 6.31 -8.80
CA SER A 272 17.29 5.85 -10.06
C SER A 272 16.77 4.51 -10.56
N ASP A 273 16.27 3.68 -9.65
CA ASP A 273 15.80 2.31 -9.90
C ASP A 273 14.29 2.20 -10.15
N TYR A 274 13.52 3.30 -10.01
CA TYR A 274 12.08 3.31 -10.20
C TYR A 274 11.69 2.80 -11.61
N HIS A 275 10.71 1.89 -11.66
CA HIS A 275 10.28 1.18 -12.88
C HIS A 275 11.42 0.48 -13.62
N LYS A 276 12.37 -0.13 -12.90
CA LYS A 276 13.47 -0.91 -13.51
C LYS A 276 13.63 -2.25 -12.80
N PRO A 277 14.25 -3.24 -13.47
CA PRO A 277 14.60 -4.51 -12.83
C PRO A 277 15.48 -4.34 -11.57
N THR A 278 16.15 -3.20 -11.43
CA THR A 278 17.02 -2.90 -10.28
C THR A 278 16.28 -2.36 -9.05
N ASP A 279 14.96 -2.12 -9.12
CA ASP A 279 14.14 -1.93 -7.91
C ASP A 279 13.92 -3.26 -7.21
N ASP A 280 14.95 -3.69 -6.48
CA ASP A 280 15.05 -4.98 -5.82
C ASP A 280 15.35 -4.80 -4.32
N THR A 281 15.08 -5.86 -3.57
CA THR A 281 15.18 -5.99 -2.12
C THR A 281 16.49 -5.46 -1.54
N GLU A 282 17.63 -5.61 -2.23
CA GLU A 282 18.94 -5.11 -1.77
C GLU A 282 19.01 -3.57 -1.67
N LYS A 283 18.09 -2.85 -2.33
CA LYS A 283 18.04 -1.39 -2.35
C LYS A 283 17.02 -0.80 -1.37
N SER A 284 16.11 -1.62 -0.85
CA SER A 284 14.92 -1.19 -0.10
C SER A 284 14.84 -1.79 1.32
N ILE A 285 15.94 -2.41 1.80
CA ILE A 285 16.03 -3.15 3.08
C ILE A 285 17.27 -2.75 3.88
#